data_AF-A0A962MHD2-F1
#
_entry.id   AF-A0A962MHD2-F1
#
_cell.length_a   1.000
_cell.length_b   1.000
_cell.length_c   1.000
_cell.angle_alpha   90.00
_cell.angle_beta   90.00
_cell.angle_gamma   90.00
#
_symmetry.space_group_name_H-M   'P 1'
#
loop_
_entity.id
_entity.type
_entity.pdbx_description
1 polymer ?
#
loop_
_entity_poly.entity_id
_entity_poly.type
_entity_poly.pdbx_seq_one_letter_code
_entity_poly.pdbx_strand_id
1 'polypeptide(L)'
;TRRNRHRLAANLATQLIRMGVRAVVAAGWAVDDAAAETFARVFYDRMLDGETFGRAVLHARQETYQNHSGVNTWGAYQCYGDPDYVLTQYRRTENDQSKANYVSPSEVRVDLDDLASQACCASDERISTLLQRVQAIEGQLPEHWKTRSDVQEALGRVYGELYEFEKAVGCYQAAIDSGDDVSTKAIEQRANLLGRWAIQTWLMAQANEDQEASENAISAANTQINDAINELKTLCQLAGNSVERLSLLGSAYKRRALISNSPITSLRNMARFYKEAHELALETKGTINHYPLLNWLAAELVLQRRGLDSKTAPDDFTRLIGQAEQIADAKDREEPNFWNGTIKPECELVHGLTENALDVRQEAIVKGYLAARQRGVSTREFSSVIEHLDFLIEMLSGQAKLCTALKWIKSRL
;
A
#
# COMPACT_ATOMS: atom_id res chain seq x y z
N THR A 1 -15.13 8.89 -49.34
CA THR A 1 -15.88 9.41 -48.16
C THR A 1 -15.98 8.47 -46.95
N ARG A 2 -15.58 7.17 -46.99
CA ARG A 2 -15.61 6.27 -45.81
C ARG A 2 -14.39 6.33 -44.86
N ARG A 3 -13.19 6.71 -45.35
CA ARG A 3 -11.93 6.70 -44.56
C ARG A 3 -11.82 7.74 -43.42
N ASN A 4 -12.70 8.75 -43.36
CA ASN A 4 -12.59 9.85 -42.39
C ASN A 4 -13.46 9.69 -41.12
N ARG A 5 -14.40 8.73 -41.05
CA ARG A 5 -15.32 8.61 -39.90
C ARG A 5 -14.64 8.11 -38.62
N HIS A 6 -13.77 7.09 -38.72
CA HIS A 6 -13.00 6.59 -37.56
C HIS A 6 -12.06 7.66 -36.98
N ARG A 7 -11.45 8.49 -37.84
CA ARG A 7 -10.59 9.61 -37.41
C ARG A 7 -11.39 10.72 -36.72
N LEU A 8 -12.61 10.99 -37.20
CA LEU A 8 -13.50 11.97 -36.60
C LEU A 8 -14.01 11.50 -35.22
N ALA A 9 -14.43 10.24 -35.10
CA ALA A 9 -14.88 9.66 -33.82
C ALA A 9 -13.76 9.68 -32.76
N ALA A 10 -12.54 9.26 -33.12
CA ALA A 10 -11.40 9.29 -32.21
C ALA A 10 -11.01 10.72 -31.78
N ASN A 11 -10.99 11.68 -32.71
CA ASN A 11 -10.69 13.08 -32.39
C ASN A 11 -11.77 13.73 -31.52
N LEU A 12 -13.05 13.48 -31.80
CA LEU A 12 -14.15 14.03 -31.01
C LEU A 12 -14.19 13.42 -29.61
N ALA A 13 -14.03 12.10 -29.50
CA ALA A 13 -13.96 11.42 -28.21
C ALA A 13 -12.80 11.95 -27.36
N THR A 14 -11.63 12.15 -27.97
CA THR A 14 -10.46 12.72 -27.28
C THR A 14 -10.73 14.14 -26.76
N GLN A 15 -11.43 14.98 -27.52
CA GLN A 15 -11.79 16.33 -27.06
C GLN A 15 -12.82 16.29 -25.92
N LEU A 16 -13.82 15.42 -26.00
CA LEU A 16 -14.82 15.26 -24.95
C LEU A 16 -14.20 14.77 -23.64
N ILE A 17 -13.27 13.80 -23.69
CA ILE A 17 -12.52 13.35 -22.52
C ILE A 17 -11.70 14.51 -21.93
N ARG A 18 -11.02 15.30 -22.77
CA ARG A 18 -10.27 16.50 -22.31
C ARG A 18 -11.18 17.56 -21.67
N MET A 19 -12.43 17.65 -22.08
CA MET A 19 -13.45 18.53 -21.50
C MET A 19 -14.10 17.97 -20.23
N GLY A 20 -13.68 16.80 -19.75
CA GLY A 20 -14.13 16.22 -18.48
C GLY A 20 -15.24 15.16 -18.61
N VAL A 21 -15.60 14.74 -19.83
CA VAL A 21 -16.48 13.57 -20.01
C VAL A 21 -15.74 12.32 -19.53
N ARG A 22 -16.41 11.50 -18.71
CA ARG A 22 -15.80 10.30 -18.09
C ARG A 22 -15.70 9.11 -19.04
N ALA A 23 -16.71 8.95 -19.90
CA ALA A 23 -16.77 7.88 -20.88
C ALA A 23 -17.54 8.32 -22.14
N VAL A 24 -17.11 7.84 -23.31
CA VAL A 24 -17.69 8.09 -24.63
C VAL A 24 -17.80 6.77 -25.39
N VAL A 25 -19.00 6.47 -25.88
CA VAL A 25 -19.25 5.36 -26.81
C VAL A 25 -19.64 5.95 -28.17
N ALA A 26 -18.92 5.59 -29.22
CA ALA A 26 -19.17 6.09 -30.56
C ALA A 26 -19.05 4.99 -31.61
N ALA A 27 -19.91 4.98 -32.63
CA ALA A 27 -19.77 4.04 -33.73
C ALA A 27 -18.67 4.51 -34.71
N GLY A 28 -17.69 3.65 -34.99
CA GLY A 28 -16.63 3.92 -35.95
C GLY A 28 -17.11 3.82 -37.40
N TRP A 29 -18.16 3.02 -37.67
CA TRP A 29 -18.78 2.86 -38.98
C TRP A 29 -20.30 2.73 -38.86
N ALA A 30 -20.99 2.55 -40.00
CA ALA A 30 -22.45 2.40 -40.02
C ALA A 30 -22.88 1.13 -39.26
N VAL A 31 -23.91 1.27 -38.43
CA VAL A 31 -24.48 0.19 -37.62
C VAL A 31 -25.85 -0.19 -38.16
N ASP A 32 -26.22 -1.46 -37.96
CA ASP A 32 -27.60 -1.93 -38.10
C ASP A 32 -28.44 -1.51 -36.90
N ASP A 33 -29.67 -1.04 -37.14
CA ASP A 33 -30.53 -0.43 -36.11
C ASP A 33 -30.95 -1.44 -35.03
N ALA A 34 -31.32 -2.67 -35.41
CA ALA A 34 -31.77 -3.69 -34.45
C ALA A 34 -30.62 -4.20 -33.58
N ALA A 35 -29.43 -4.36 -34.18
CA ALA A 35 -28.22 -4.70 -33.45
C ALA A 35 -27.74 -3.53 -32.56
N ALA A 36 -27.89 -2.28 -33.02
CA ALA A 36 -27.55 -1.09 -32.26
C ALA A 36 -28.46 -0.89 -31.04
N GLU A 37 -29.76 -1.16 -31.19
CA GLU A 37 -30.73 -1.15 -30.09
C GLU A 37 -30.35 -2.19 -29.03
N THR A 38 -30.00 -3.41 -29.45
CA THR A 38 -29.57 -4.48 -28.53
C THR A 38 -28.31 -4.08 -27.76
N PHE A 39 -27.31 -3.53 -28.46
CA PHE A 39 -26.11 -3.02 -27.82
C PHE A 39 -26.43 -1.93 -26.79
N ALA A 40 -27.20 -0.91 -27.20
CA ALA A 40 -27.50 0.23 -26.35
C ALA A 40 -28.30 -0.17 -25.11
N ARG A 41 -29.33 -1.00 -25.26
CA ARG A 41 -30.15 -1.49 -24.14
C ARG A 41 -29.28 -2.22 -23.12
N VAL A 42 -28.52 -3.22 -23.57
CA VAL A 42 -27.67 -4.03 -22.68
C VAL A 42 -26.60 -3.16 -22.01
N PHE A 43 -25.96 -2.26 -22.77
CA PHE A 43 -24.96 -1.36 -22.22
C PHE A 43 -25.54 -0.47 -21.11
N TYR A 44 -26.68 0.19 -21.34
CA TYR A 44 -27.28 1.07 -20.35
C TYR A 44 -27.86 0.31 -19.16
N ASP A 45 -28.49 -0.85 -19.37
CA ASP A 45 -28.98 -1.69 -18.27
C ASP A 45 -27.82 -2.03 -17.31
N ARG A 46 -26.70 -2.53 -17.84
CA ARG A 46 -25.51 -2.86 -17.03
C ARG A 46 -24.89 -1.66 -16.33
N MET A 47 -24.77 -0.52 -17.02
CA MET A 47 -24.23 0.70 -16.41
C MET A 47 -25.14 1.24 -15.29
N LEU A 48 -26.47 1.15 -15.46
CA LEU A 48 -27.43 1.60 -14.45
C LEU A 48 -27.48 0.65 -13.24
N ASP A 49 -27.25 -0.65 -13.46
CA ASP A 49 -27.09 -1.68 -12.43
C ASP A 49 -25.77 -1.58 -11.65
N GLY A 50 -24.93 -0.58 -11.93
CA GLY A 50 -23.69 -0.31 -11.19
C GLY A 50 -22.49 -1.14 -11.65
N GLU A 51 -22.52 -1.67 -12.86
CA GLU A 51 -21.37 -2.35 -13.46
C GLU A 51 -20.37 -1.34 -14.06
N THR A 52 -19.09 -1.73 -14.12
CA THR A 52 -18.04 -0.87 -14.69
C THR A 52 -18.21 -0.70 -16.20
N PHE A 53 -17.78 0.44 -16.72
CA PHE A 53 -17.86 0.81 -18.13
C PHE A 53 -17.28 -0.24 -19.06
N GLY A 54 -16.12 -0.81 -18.72
CA GLY A 54 -15.48 -1.86 -19.50
C GLY A 54 -16.32 -3.14 -19.57
N ARG A 55 -16.90 -3.57 -18.45
CA ARG A 55 -17.72 -4.78 -18.37
C ARG A 55 -19.08 -4.60 -19.05
N ALA A 56 -19.72 -3.45 -18.87
CA ALA A 56 -20.97 -3.12 -19.57
C ALA A 56 -20.80 -3.14 -21.10
N VAL A 57 -19.68 -2.60 -21.62
CA VAL A 57 -19.34 -2.67 -23.05
C VAL A 57 -19.10 -4.10 -23.50
N LEU A 58 -18.39 -4.91 -22.71
CA LEU A 58 -18.13 -6.31 -23.03
C LEU A 58 -19.44 -7.11 -23.16
N HIS A 59 -20.33 -7.00 -22.18
CA HIS A 59 -21.63 -7.66 -22.20
C HIS A 59 -22.50 -7.20 -23.37
N ALA A 60 -22.54 -5.90 -23.64
CA ALA A 60 -23.27 -5.37 -24.80
C ALA A 60 -22.74 -5.94 -26.12
N ARG A 61 -21.42 -6.10 -26.27
CA ARG A 61 -20.84 -6.74 -27.47
C ARG A 61 -21.19 -8.21 -27.58
N GLN A 62 -21.09 -8.96 -26.49
CA GLN A 62 -21.41 -10.40 -26.48
C GLN A 62 -22.87 -10.65 -26.85
N GLU A 63 -23.80 -9.96 -26.20
CA GLU A 63 -25.24 -10.09 -26.42
C GLU A 63 -25.64 -9.68 -27.85
N THR A 64 -25.01 -8.61 -28.36
CA THR A 64 -25.24 -8.16 -29.75
C THR A 64 -24.71 -9.17 -30.76
N TYR A 65 -23.53 -9.76 -30.53
CA TYR A 65 -22.97 -10.79 -31.41
C TYR A 65 -23.82 -12.07 -31.43
N GLN A 66 -24.31 -12.50 -30.26
CA GLN A 66 -25.13 -13.70 -30.14
C GLN A 66 -26.48 -13.55 -30.83
N ASN A 67 -27.16 -12.42 -30.63
CA ASN A 67 -28.50 -12.18 -31.17
C ASN A 67 -28.49 -11.67 -32.62
N HIS A 68 -27.37 -11.09 -33.10
CA HIS A 68 -27.26 -10.47 -34.42
C HIS A 68 -25.98 -10.89 -35.16
N SER A 69 -25.68 -12.20 -35.16
CA SER A 69 -24.43 -12.75 -35.74
C SER A 69 -24.22 -12.47 -37.23
N GLY A 70 -25.28 -12.12 -37.96
CA GLY A 70 -25.25 -11.75 -39.38
C GLY A 70 -24.73 -10.33 -39.69
N VAL A 71 -24.52 -9.48 -38.68
CA VAL A 71 -24.04 -8.09 -38.85
C VAL A 71 -22.87 -7.78 -37.92
N ASN A 72 -22.02 -6.83 -38.32
CA ASN A 72 -20.79 -6.49 -37.59
C ASN A 72 -20.93 -5.32 -36.61
N THR A 73 -22.17 -4.94 -36.24
CA THR A 73 -22.49 -3.82 -35.36
C THR A 73 -21.82 -3.92 -33.99
N TRP A 74 -21.69 -5.13 -33.43
CA TRP A 74 -21.02 -5.37 -32.15
C TRP A 74 -19.57 -4.83 -32.13
N GLY A 75 -18.87 -4.91 -33.27
CA GLY A 75 -17.49 -4.45 -33.41
C GLY A 75 -17.38 -2.95 -33.74
N ALA A 76 -18.49 -2.31 -34.13
CA ALA A 76 -18.50 -0.94 -34.61
C ALA A 76 -18.26 0.09 -33.49
N TYR A 77 -18.67 -0.22 -32.26
CA TYR A 77 -18.59 0.69 -31.13
C TYR A 77 -17.16 0.84 -30.59
N GLN A 78 -16.61 2.04 -30.73
CA GLN A 78 -15.37 2.51 -30.14
C GLN A 78 -15.69 3.18 -28.80
N CYS A 79 -15.08 2.68 -27.73
CA CYS A 79 -15.37 3.09 -26.35
C CYS A 79 -14.11 3.72 -25.76
N TYR A 80 -14.23 4.94 -25.23
CA TYR A 80 -13.14 5.76 -24.71
C TYR A 80 -13.50 6.24 -23.30
N GLY A 81 -12.59 6.11 -22.35
CA GLY A 81 -12.84 6.49 -20.96
C GLY A 81 -12.13 5.55 -20.00
N ASP A 82 -12.36 5.74 -18.72
CA ASP A 82 -11.88 4.85 -17.67
C ASP A 82 -12.71 3.54 -17.68
N PRO A 83 -12.10 2.36 -17.91
CA PRO A 83 -12.80 1.08 -17.88
C PRO A 83 -13.49 0.78 -16.55
N ASP A 84 -13.02 1.37 -15.45
CA ASP A 84 -13.55 1.17 -14.10
C ASP A 84 -14.61 2.23 -13.73
N TYR A 85 -14.94 3.13 -14.65
CA TYR A 85 -16.00 4.12 -14.45
C TYR A 85 -17.37 3.46 -14.21
N VAL A 86 -18.12 3.97 -13.23
CA VAL A 86 -19.45 3.46 -12.85
C VAL A 86 -20.45 4.63 -12.81
N LEU A 87 -21.70 4.46 -13.31
CA LEU A 87 -22.72 5.52 -13.27
C LEU A 87 -23.31 5.73 -11.87
N THR A 88 -23.49 4.64 -11.14
CA THR A 88 -24.11 4.62 -9.81
C THR A 88 -23.14 3.96 -8.83
N GLN A 89 -22.84 4.63 -7.72
CA GLN A 89 -22.19 4.00 -6.56
C GLN A 89 -23.22 3.13 -5.81
N TYR A 90 -23.93 2.25 -6.53
CA TYR A 90 -24.90 1.36 -5.92
C TYR A 90 -24.15 0.25 -5.21
N ARG A 91 -24.30 0.24 -3.88
CA ARG A 91 -23.73 -0.73 -2.95
C ARG A 91 -24.18 -2.13 -3.39
N ARG A 92 -23.32 -2.87 -4.10
CA ARG A 92 -23.53 -4.29 -4.41
C ARG A 92 -23.98 -4.97 -3.11
N THR A 93 -25.23 -5.43 -3.07
CA THR A 93 -25.75 -6.20 -1.95
C THR A 93 -24.91 -7.45 -1.81
N GLU A 94 -24.41 -7.69 -0.60
CA GLU A 94 -23.43 -8.72 -0.22
C GLU A 94 -23.82 -10.16 -0.61
N ASN A 95 -25.08 -10.40 -1.01
CA ASN A 95 -25.59 -11.72 -1.36
C ASN A 95 -25.25 -12.20 -2.79
N ASP A 96 -24.98 -11.32 -3.75
CA ASP A 96 -24.82 -11.73 -5.16
C ASP A 96 -23.39 -12.16 -5.53
N GLN A 97 -22.41 -11.93 -4.64
CA GLN A 97 -21.01 -12.34 -4.83
C GLN A 97 -20.71 -13.77 -4.35
N SER A 98 -21.69 -14.46 -3.75
CA SER A 98 -21.50 -15.79 -3.15
C SER A 98 -21.31 -16.92 -4.18
N LYS A 99 -21.37 -16.63 -5.48
CA LYS A 99 -21.13 -17.59 -6.57
C LYS A 99 -20.38 -16.96 -7.76
N ALA A 100 -19.28 -16.27 -7.52
CA ALA A 100 -18.37 -15.93 -8.61
C ALA A 100 -17.72 -17.22 -9.15
N ASN A 101 -18.32 -17.82 -10.18
CA ASN A 101 -17.65 -18.85 -10.98
C ASN A 101 -16.53 -18.16 -11.77
N TYR A 102 -15.36 -18.03 -11.16
CA TYR A 102 -14.18 -17.52 -11.83
C TYR A 102 -13.85 -18.37 -13.06
N VAL A 103 -13.73 -17.74 -14.23
CA VAL A 103 -13.40 -18.44 -15.48
C VAL A 103 -11.92 -18.28 -15.85
N SER A 104 -11.17 -17.45 -15.12
CA SER A 104 -9.72 -17.34 -15.25
C SER A 104 -9.02 -16.90 -13.95
N PRO A 105 -7.72 -17.24 -13.77
CA PRO A 105 -6.91 -16.72 -12.67
C PRO A 105 -6.80 -15.19 -12.64
N SER A 106 -6.89 -14.54 -13.81
CA SER A 106 -6.82 -13.07 -13.90
C SER A 106 -8.03 -12.39 -13.26
N GLU A 107 -9.22 -12.99 -13.32
CA GLU A 107 -10.41 -12.48 -12.62
C GLU A 107 -10.24 -12.58 -11.10
N VAL A 108 -9.71 -13.70 -10.62
CA VAL A 108 -9.39 -13.91 -9.20
C VAL A 108 -8.43 -12.81 -8.72
N ARG A 109 -7.35 -12.57 -9.49
CA ARG A 109 -6.36 -11.53 -9.16
C ARG A 109 -7.00 -10.15 -9.04
N VAL A 110 -7.85 -9.77 -10.00
CA VAL A 110 -8.55 -8.48 -10.00
C VAL A 110 -9.47 -8.35 -8.78
N ASP A 111 -10.24 -9.38 -8.45
CA ASP A 111 -11.12 -9.37 -7.28
C ASP A 111 -10.32 -9.29 -5.97
N LEU A 112 -9.19 -9.99 -5.87
CA LEU A 112 -8.31 -9.91 -4.70
C LEU A 112 -7.63 -8.53 -4.58
N ASP A 113 -7.23 -7.92 -5.70
CA ASP A 113 -6.67 -6.56 -5.74
C ASP A 113 -7.71 -5.50 -5.32
N ASP A 114 -8.98 -5.67 -5.74
CA ASP A 114 -10.10 -4.84 -5.29
C ASP A 114 -10.36 -5.02 -3.79
N LEU A 115 -10.33 -6.26 -3.28
CA LEU A 115 -10.46 -6.53 -1.84
C LEU A 115 -9.31 -5.95 -1.02
N ALA A 116 -8.07 -5.99 -1.52
CA ALA A 116 -6.93 -5.33 -0.88
C ALA A 116 -7.14 -3.80 -0.84
N SER A 117 -7.64 -3.22 -1.92
CA SER A 117 -7.97 -1.79 -2.00
C SER A 117 -9.09 -1.41 -1.03
N GLN A 118 -10.10 -2.26 -0.87
CA GLN A 118 -11.18 -2.05 0.12
C GLN A 118 -10.68 -2.19 1.56
N ALA A 119 -9.82 -3.18 1.83
CA ALA A 119 -9.19 -3.37 3.13
C ALA A 119 -8.35 -2.14 3.51
N CYS A 120 -7.76 -1.47 2.52
CA CYS A 120 -7.01 -0.24 2.72
C CYS A 120 -7.84 0.93 3.30
N CYS A 121 -9.17 0.91 3.24
CA CYS A 121 -10.00 1.98 3.80
C CYS A 121 -11.04 1.47 4.81
N ALA A 122 -10.91 0.22 5.23
CA ALA A 122 -11.93 -0.48 6.01
C ALA A 122 -11.90 -0.11 7.50
N SER A 123 -13.08 -0.04 8.13
CA SER A 123 -13.20 -0.12 9.58
C SER A 123 -12.90 -1.54 10.09
N ASP A 124 -12.61 -1.69 11.38
CA ASP A 124 -12.30 -2.99 11.98
C ASP A 124 -13.44 -4.02 11.77
N GLU A 125 -14.71 -3.58 11.86
CA GLU A 125 -15.87 -4.43 11.55
C GLU A 125 -15.86 -4.92 10.09
N ARG A 126 -15.44 -4.06 9.16
CA ARG A 126 -15.40 -4.38 7.73
C ARG A 126 -14.24 -5.32 7.39
N ILE A 127 -13.13 -5.26 8.13
CA ILE A 127 -11.99 -6.19 7.97
C ILE A 127 -12.45 -7.65 8.12
N SER A 128 -13.28 -7.96 9.12
CA SER A 128 -13.79 -9.32 9.30
C SER A 128 -14.62 -9.81 8.11
N THR A 129 -15.48 -8.97 7.54
CA THR A 129 -16.26 -9.32 6.34
C THR A 129 -15.37 -9.52 5.11
N LEU A 130 -14.37 -8.67 4.94
CA LEU A 130 -13.41 -8.79 3.83
C LEU A 130 -12.59 -10.08 3.95
N LEU A 131 -12.15 -10.43 5.16
CA LEU A 131 -11.42 -11.68 5.41
C LEU A 131 -12.26 -12.91 5.05
N GLN A 132 -13.52 -12.96 5.48
CA GLN A 132 -14.43 -14.04 5.12
C GLN A 132 -14.61 -14.16 3.60
N ARG A 133 -14.67 -13.01 2.90
CA ARG A 133 -14.77 -12.99 1.44
C ARG A 133 -13.50 -13.51 0.75
N VAL A 134 -12.31 -13.13 1.21
CA VAL A 134 -11.04 -13.66 0.70
C VAL A 134 -10.97 -15.18 0.91
N GLN A 135 -11.32 -15.66 2.10
CA GLN A 135 -11.33 -17.10 2.41
C GLN A 135 -12.35 -17.88 1.56
N ALA A 136 -13.51 -17.28 1.28
CA ALA A 136 -14.52 -17.89 0.40
C ALA A 136 -14.02 -17.99 -1.04
N ILE A 137 -13.35 -16.95 -1.56
CA ILE A 137 -12.71 -16.98 -2.88
C ILE A 137 -11.65 -18.10 -2.91
N GLU A 138 -10.70 -18.08 -1.98
CA GLU A 138 -9.62 -19.08 -1.89
C GLU A 138 -10.15 -20.51 -1.81
N GLY A 139 -11.20 -20.75 -1.01
CA GLY A 139 -11.83 -22.06 -0.85
C GLY A 139 -12.51 -22.59 -2.12
N GLN A 140 -12.88 -21.73 -3.06
CA GLN A 140 -13.53 -22.10 -4.33
C GLN A 140 -12.53 -22.26 -5.49
N LEU A 141 -11.27 -21.83 -5.33
CA LEU A 141 -10.29 -21.92 -6.40
C LEU A 141 -9.90 -23.38 -6.70
N PRO A 142 -9.77 -23.76 -7.98
CA PRO A 142 -9.13 -25.02 -8.36
C PRO A 142 -7.69 -25.10 -7.82
N GLU A 143 -7.24 -26.29 -7.43
CA GLU A 143 -5.90 -26.49 -6.84
C GLU A 143 -4.76 -25.96 -7.73
N HIS A 144 -4.84 -26.19 -9.05
CA HIS A 144 -3.85 -25.69 -10.01
C HIS A 144 -3.85 -24.16 -10.17
N TRP A 145 -4.88 -23.44 -9.70
CA TRP A 145 -4.88 -21.98 -9.63
C TRP A 145 -4.28 -21.48 -8.32
N LYS A 146 -4.49 -22.22 -7.22
CA LYS A 146 -3.89 -21.89 -5.92
C LYS A 146 -2.37 -21.93 -5.96
N THR A 147 -1.76 -22.75 -6.82
CA THR A 147 -0.30 -22.84 -6.92
C THR A 147 0.34 -21.79 -7.82
N ARG A 148 -0.44 -20.95 -8.52
CA ARG A 148 0.12 -19.93 -9.42
C ARG A 148 0.73 -18.76 -8.65
N SER A 149 1.88 -18.29 -9.11
CA SER A 149 2.56 -17.13 -8.50
C SER A 149 1.69 -15.88 -8.46
N ASP A 150 1.00 -15.55 -9.56
CA ASP A 150 0.16 -14.35 -9.66
C ASP A 150 -1.04 -14.33 -8.70
N VAL A 151 -1.67 -15.49 -8.49
CA VAL A 151 -2.76 -15.66 -7.51
C VAL A 151 -2.21 -15.55 -6.09
N GLN A 152 -1.08 -16.21 -5.81
CA GLN A 152 -0.44 -16.15 -4.49
C GLN A 152 0.08 -14.75 -4.14
N GLU A 153 0.61 -13.98 -5.10
CA GLU A 153 0.99 -12.58 -4.89
C GLU A 153 -0.22 -11.71 -4.51
N ALA A 154 -1.38 -11.95 -5.13
CA ALA A 154 -2.62 -11.22 -4.83
C ALA A 154 -3.23 -11.62 -3.49
N LEU A 155 -3.24 -12.92 -3.16
CA LEU A 155 -3.62 -13.41 -1.83
C LEU A 155 -2.72 -12.82 -0.75
N GLY A 156 -1.40 -12.84 -0.97
CA GLY A 156 -0.42 -12.25 -0.06
C GLY A 156 -0.67 -10.77 0.18
N ARG A 157 -1.03 -10.02 -0.88
CA ARG A 157 -1.37 -8.60 -0.76
C ARG A 157 -2.58 -8.37 0.12
N VAL A 158 -3.70 -9.02 -0.18
CA VAL A 158 -4.95 -8.79 0.57
C VAL A 158 -4.85 -9.28 2.01
N TYR A 159 -4.22 -10.44 2.26
CA TYR A 159 -3.99 -10.90 3.63
C TYR A 159 -3.08 -9.95 4.41
N GLY A 160 -2.09 -9.35 3.75
CA GLY A 160 -1.24 -8.33 4.35
C GLY A 160 -2.03 -7.09 4.78
N GLU A 161 -2.95 -6.59 3.94
CA GLU A 161 -3.85 -5.48 4.29
C GLU A 161 -4.84 -5.83 5.42
N LEU A 162 -5.21 -7.11 5.53
CA LEU A 162 -6.12 -7.63 6.55
C LEU A 162 -5.41 -8.08 7.85
N TYR A 163 -4.12 -7.77 8.02
CA TYR A 163 -3.30 -8.14 9.20
C TYR A 163 -3.09 -9.64 9.44
N GLU A 164 -3.41 -10.47 8.45
CA GLU A 164 -3.15 -11.90 8.46
C GLU A 164 -1.71 -12.15 7.99
N PHE A 165 -0.73 -11.61 8.72
CA PHE A 165 0.66 -11.55 8.24
C PHE A 165 1.29 -12.91 8.02
N GLU A 166 0.99 -13.90 8.85
CA GLU A 166 1.46 -15.28 8.67
C GLU A 166 0.98 -15.85 7.32
N LYS A 167 -0.33 -15.75 7.03
CA LYS A 167 -0.89 -16.18 5.75
C LYS A 167 -0.30 -15.39 4.59
N ALA A 168 -0.18 -14.07 4.74
CA ALA A 168 0.36 -13.21 3.71
C ALA A 168 1.80 -13.57 3.33
N VAL A 169 2.66 -13.79 4.32
CA VAL A 169 4.04 -14.26 4.13
C VAL A 169 4.06 -15.65 3.50
N GLY A 170 3.18 -16.56 3.95
CA GLY A 170 3.02 -17.89 3.36
C GLY A 170 2.64 -17.84 1.88
N CYS A 171 1.72 -16.95 1.50
CA CYS A 171 1.34 -16.76 0.10
C CYS A 171 2.50 -16.23 -0.74
N TYR A 172 3.20 -15.18 -0.29
CA TYR A 172 4.37 -14.69 -1.02
C TYR A 172 5.49 -15.73 -1.09
N GLN A 173 5.69 -16.54 -0.06
CA GLN A 173 6.63 -17.66 -0.09
C GLN A 173 6.21 -18.70 -1.14
N ALA A 174 4.93 -19.09 -1.17
CA ALA A 174 4.40 -20.02 -2.17
C ALA A 174 4.54 -19.47 -3.60
N ALA A 175 4.38 -18.15 -3.80
CA ALA A 175 4.67 -17.51 -5.08
C ALA A 175 6.14 -17.68 -5.47
N ILE A 176 7.08 -17.37 -4.57
CA ILE A 176 8.53 -17.52 -4.78
C ILE A 176 8.92 -18.98 -5.08
N ASP A 177 8.32 -19.94 -4.38
CA ASP A 177 8.63 -21.37 -4.51
C ASP A 177 7.98 -22.03 -5.72
N SER A 178 7.03 -21.36 -6.39
CA SER A 178 6.31 -21.91 -7.55
C SER A 178 7.22 -22.19 -8.76
N GLY A 179 8.36 -21.51 -8.85
CA GLY A 179 9.26 -21.56 -10.01
C GLY A 179 8.78 -20.75 -11.22
N ASP A 180 7.61 -20.10 -11.12
CA ASP A 180 7.10 -19.15 -12.11
C ASP A 180 7.76 -17.77 -11.95
N ASP A 181 7.48 -16.86 -12.88
CA ASP A 181 7.89 -15.46 -12.76
C ASP A 181 7.24 -14.82 -11.52
N VAL A 182 8.06 -14.22 -10.66
CA VAL A 182 7.66 -13.50 -9.44
C VAL A 182 8.22 -12.09 -9.47
N SER A 183 7.39 -11.13 -9.11
CA SER A 183 7.81 -9.73 -9.11
C SER A 183 8.84 -9.45 -8.01
N THR A 184 9.85 -8.61 -8.29
CA THR A 184 10.76 -8.13 -7.22
C THR A 184 9.98 -7.40 -6.11
N LYS A 185 8.84 -6.81 -6.46
CA LYS A 185 7.93 -6.18 -5.50
C LYS A 185 7.32 -7.19 -4.53
N ALA A 186 7.02 -8.42 -4.96
CA ALA A 186 6.53 -9.47 -4.08
C ALA A 186 7.56 -9.86 -3.02
N ILE A 187 8.83 -10.00 -3.40
CA ILE A 187 9.96 -10.25 -2.48
C ILE A 187 10.08 -9.10 -1.47
N GLU A 188 10.00 -7.85 -1.94
CA GLU A 188 10.01 -6.66 -1.09
C GLU A 188 8.82 -6.64 -0.10
N GLN A 189 7.61 -7.00 -0.56
CA GLN A 189 6.43 -7.06 0.30
C GLN A 189 6.53 -8.20 1.32
N ARG A 190 7.00 -9.38 0.93
CA ARG A 190 7.25 -10.50 1.85
C ARG A 190 8.17 -10.08 2.99
N ALA A 191 9.31 -9.48 2.68
CA ALA A 191 10.26 -9.00 3.69
C ALA A 191 9.66 -7.92 4.61
N ASN A 192 8.89 -6.99 4.05
CA ASN A 192 8.19 -5.97 4.84
C ASN A 192 7.18 -6.61 5.82
N LEU A 193 6.39 -7.57 5.35
CA LEU A 193 5.37 -8.26 6.15
C LEU A 193 6.00 -9.20 7.19
N LEU A 194 7.11 -9.86 6.90
CA LEU A 194 7.90 -10.60 7.89
C LEU A 194 8.29 -9.71 9.09
N GLY A 195 8.78 -8.49 8.81
CA GLY A 195 9.10 -7.53 9.85
C GLY A 195 7.87 -7.13 10.69
N ARG A 196 6.71 -6.92 10.06
CA ARG A 196 5.47 -6.59 10.77
C ARG A 196 4.93 -7.75 11.60
N TRP A 197 4.95 -8.96 11.05
CA TRP A 197 4.57 -10.19 11.74
C TRP A 197 5.43 -10.43 12.98
N ALA A 198 6.72 -10.13 12.91
CA ALA A 198 7.61 -10.21 14.07
C ALA A 198 7.21 -9.29 15.22
N ILE A 199 6.78 -8.06 14.91
CA ILE A 199 6.29 -7.14 15.95
C ILE A 199 4.98 -7.67 16.55
N GLN A 200 4.06 -8.16 15.73
CA GLN A 200 2.82 -8.78 16.22
C GLN A 200 3.12 -9.97 17.14
N THR A 201 4.01 -10.87 16.72
CA THR A 201 4.45 -12.04 17.49
C THR A 201 5.10 -11.64 18.82
N TRP A 202 5.99 -10.64 18.80
CA TRP A 202 6.64 -10.13 20.00
C TRP A 202 5.66 -9.46 20.98
N LEU A 203 4.70 -8.67 20.49
CA LEU A 203 3.67 -8.07 21.33
C LEU A 203 2.78 -9.12 21.99
N MET A 204 2.38 -10.16 21.25
CA MET A 204 1.64 -11.30 21.80
C MET A 204 2.45 -12.04 22.87
N ALA A 205 3.75 -12.24 22.63
CA ALA A 205 4.65 -12.87 23.60
C ALA A 205 4.74 -12.07 24.92
N GLN A 206 4.81 -10.74 24.84
CA GLN A 206 4.85 -9.89 26.05
C GLN A 206 3.56 -9.91 26.87
N ALA A 207 2.42 -10.21 26.24
CA ALA A 207 1.14 -10.35 26.92
C ALA A 207 0.87 -11.77 27.43
N ASN A 208 1.73 -12.74 27.09
CA ASN A 208 1.55 -14.14 27.45
C ASN A 208 2.15 -14.45 28.82
N GLU A 209 1.36 -15.08 29.70
CA GLU A 209 1.80 -15.50 31.04
C GLU A 209 2.66 -16.76 31.02
N ASP A 210 2.57 -17.57 29.96
CA ASP A 210 3.43 -18.74 29.76
C ASP A 210 4.82 -18.31 29.29
N GLN A 211 5.80 -18.46 30.18
CA GLN A 211 7.17 -18.03 29.94
C GLN A 211 7.87 -18.81 28.81
N GLU A 212 7.65 -20.12 28.70
CA GLU A 212 8.28 -20.94 27.66
C GLU A 212 7.70 -20.56 26.28
N ALA A 213 6.38 -20.43 26.21
CA ALA A 213 5.71 -19.97 24.99
C ALA A 213 6.15 -18.54 24.60
N SER A 214 6.32 -17.64 25.57
CA SER A 214 6.79 -16.28 25.36
C SER A 214 8.22 -16.24 24.82
N GLU A 215 9.15 -16.99 25.43
CA GLU A 215 10.54 -17.09 24.98
C GLU A 215 10.64 -17.64 23.55
N ASN A 216 9.86 -18.68 23.23
CA ASN A 216 9.79 -19.24 21.88
C ASN A 216 9.26 -18.23 20.85
N ALA A 217 8.21 -17.48 21.18
CA ALA A 217 7.65 -16.45 20.32
C ALA A 217 8.62 -15.28 20.09
N ILE A 218 9.38 -14.86 21.12
CA ILE A 218 10.43 -13.84 20.99
C ILE A 218 11.55 -14.35 20.07
N SER A 219 11.95 -15.62 20.19
CA SER A 219 12.94 -16.23 19.30
C SER A 219 12.45 -16.27 17.84
N ALA A 220 11.18 -16.63 17.62
CA ALA A 220 10.54 -16.61 16.31
C ALA A 220 10.51 -15.19 15.70
N ALA A 221 10.14 -14.18 16.48
CA ALA A 221 10.15 -12.77 16.04
C ALA A 221 11.56 -12.31 15.63
N ASN A 222 12.59 -12.67 16.39
CA ASN A 222 13.98 -12.36 16.01
C ASN A 222 14.39 -13.05 14.70
N THR A 223 13.95 -14.29 14.49
CA THR A 223 14.23 -15.05 13.26
C THR A 223 13.57 -14.39 12.05
N GLN A 224 12.26 -14.08 12.13
CA GLN A 224 11.51 -13.39 11.07
C GLN A 224 12.16 -12.06 10.65
N ILE A 225 12.64 -11.25 11.61
CA ILE A 225 13.34 -9.98 11.28
C ILE A 225 14.70 -10.25 10.62
N ASN A 226 15.45 -11.25 11.08
CA ASN A 226 16.73 -11.58 10.47
C ASN A 226 16.55 -12.10 9.03
N ASP A 227 15.51 -12.89 8.78
CA ASP A 227 15.15 -13.36 7.44
C ASP A 227 14.80 -12.20 6.52
N ALA A 228 13.95 -11.26 6.97
CA ALA A 228 13.63 -10.05 6.22
C ALA A 228 14.88 -9.22 5.87
N ILE A 229 15.82 -9.06 6.82
CA ILE A 229 17.08 -8.33 6.58
C ILE A 229 17.96 -9.06 5.57
N ASN A 230 18.09 -10.38 5.69
CA ASN A 230 18.94 -11.19 4.81
C ASN A 230 18.39 -11.22 3.38
N GLU A 231 17.08 -11.37 3.24
CA GLU A 231 16.38 -11.32 1.96
C GLU A 231 16.56 -9.98 1.27
N LEU A 232 16.30 -8.86 1.98
CA LEU A 232 16.46 -7.52 1.42
C LEU A 232 17.92 -7.24 1.05
N LYS A 233 18.90 -7.68 1.85
CA LYS A 233 20.32 -7.56 1.50
C LYS A 233 20.66 -8.34 0.24
N THR A 234 20.16 -9.56 0.13
CA THR A 234 20.38 -10.42 -1.04
C THR A 234 19.76 -9.76 -2.28
N LEU A 235 18.54 -9.23 -2.16
CA LEU A 235 17.88 -8.51 -3.23
C LEU A 235 18.65 -7.25 -3.65
N CYS A 236 19.16 -6.46 -2.70
CA CYS A 236 20.03 -5.32 -3.00
C CYS A 236 21.32 -5.74 -3.73
N GLN A 237 21.92 -6.87 -3.34
CA GLN A 237 23.14 -7.38 -3.97
C GLN A 237 22.90 -7.85 -5.41
N LEU A 238 21.77 -8.51 -5.68
CA LEU A 238 21.47 -9.10 -6.98
C LEU A 238 20.80 -8.11 -7.95
N ALA A 239 19.85 -7.33 -7.45
CA ALA A 239 19.00 -6.44 -8.26
C ALA A 239 19.35 -4.95 -8.07
N GLY A 240 20.40 -4.64 -7.32
CA GLY A 240 20.84 -3.29 -7.02
C GLY A 240 20.07 -2.62 -5.89
N ASN A 241 20.64 -1.53 -5.38
CA ASN A 241 19.99 -0.69 -4.39
C ASN A 241 18.83 0.10 -5.03
N SER A 242 17.73 0.22 -4.31
CA SER A 242 16.67 1.19 -4.60
C SER A 242 16.31 1.96 -3.33
N VAL A 243 15.73 3.15 -3.49
CA VAL A 243 15.29 3.95 -2.34
C VAL A 243 14.33 3.16 -1.45
N GLU A 244 13.44 2.37 -2.07
CA GLU A 244 12.50 1.49 -1.37
C GLU A 244 13.22 0.38 -0.60
N ARG A 245 14.11 -0.38 -1.23
CA ARG A 245 14.81 -1.51 -0.58
C ARG A 245 15.69 -1.06 0.58
N LEU A 246 16.39 0.07 0.41
CA LEU A 246 17.19 0.67 1.48
C LEU A 246 16.30 1.17 2.63
N SER A 247 15.14 1.76 2.30
CA SER A 247 14.16 2.17 3.31
C SER A 247 13.55 0.96 4.06
N LEU A 248 13.28 -0.15 3.37
CA LEU A 248 12.81 -1.40 3.97
C LEU A 248 13.88 -2.01 4.89
N LEU A 249 15.17 -1.97 4.50
CA LEU A 249 16.28 -2.36 5.39
C LEU A 249 16.30 -1.48 6.64
N GLY A 250 16.23 -0.15 6.49
CA GLY A 250 16.14 0.77 7.62
C GLY A 250 14.99 0.43 8.57
N SER A 251 13.82 0.11 8.01
CA SER A 251 12.62 -0.29 8.76
C SER A 251 12.80 -1.64 9.47
N ALA A 252 13.39 -2.64 8.81
CA ALA A 252 13.68 -3.94 9.43
C ALA A 252 14.67 -3.80 10.60
N TYR A 253 15.71 -2.98 10.45
CA TYR A 253 16.64 -2.67 11.55
C TYR A 253 16.00 -1.85 12.67
N LYS A 254 15.05 -0.96 12.38
CA LYS A 254 14.23 -0.25 13.39
C LYS A 254 13.45 -1.25 14.25
N ARG A 255 12.76 -2.21 13.62
CA ARG A 255 12.02 -3.26 14.32
C ARG A 255 12.94 -4.18 15.11
N ARG A 256 14.11 -4.51 14.57
CA ARG A 256 15.13 -5.29 15.30
C ARG A 256 15.66 -4.54 16.52
N ALA A 257 15.79 -3.23 16.46
CA ALA A 257 16.18 -2.42 17.61
C ALA A 257 15.08 -2.42 18.68
N LEU A 258 13.81 -2.30 18.27
CA LEU A 258 12.66 -2.29 19.18
C LEU A 258 12.57 -3.57 20.04
N ILE A 259 12.76 -4.75 19.44
CA ILE A 259 12.58 -6.03 20.17
C ILE A 259 13.87 -6.57 20.80
N SER A 260 15.00 -5.87 20.69
CA SER A 260 16.31 -6.37 21.11
C SER A 260 16.77 -5.75 22.43
N ASN A 261 17.35 -6.59 23.29
CA ASN A 261 18.05 -6.15 24.50
C ASN A 261 19.36 -5.39 24.20
N SER A 262 19.90 -5.48 22.97
CA SER A 262 21.14 -4.81 22.54
C SER A 262 20.92 -4.01 21.26
N PRO A 263 20.16 -2.89 21.32
CA PRO A 263 19.64 -2.22 20.12
C PRO A 263 20.70 -1.45 19.32
N ILE A 264 21.89 -1.19 19.89
CA ILE A 264 22.89 -0.25 19.36
C ILE A 264 23.30 -0.55 17.91
N THR A 265 23.64 -1.79 17.60
CA THR A 265 24.04 -2.18 16.25
C THR A 265 22.89 -2.04 15.26
N SER A 266 21.67 -2.31 15.69
CA SER A 266 20.47 -2.16 14.87
C SER A 266 20.15 -0.68 14.63
N LEU A 267 20.27 0.18 15.64
CA LEU A 267 20.10 1.63 15.51
C LEU A 267 21.09 2.25 14.51
N ARG A 268 22.37 1.86 14.58
CA ARG A 268 23.39 2.33 13.62
C ARG A 268 23.08 1.88 12.19
N ASN A 269 22.59 0.65 12.01
CA ASN A 269 22.20 0.17 10.68
C ASN A 269 20.91 0.84 10.19
N MET A 270 19.94 1.10 11.07
CA MET A 270 18.74 1.88 10.76
C MET A 270 19.13 3.25 10.21
N ALA A 271 19.95 4.01 10.96
CA ALA A 271 20.42 5.33 10.55
C ALA A 271 21.15 5.28 9.20
N ARG A 272 22.09 4.33 9.05
CA ARG A 272 22.85 4.13 7.82
C ARG A 272 21.96 3.86 6.60
N PHE A 273 21.05 2.88 6.67
CA PHE A 273 20.24 2.51 5.50
C PHE A 273 19.22 3.58 5.13
N TYR A 274 18.66 4.32 6.10
CA TYR A 274 17.82 5.47 5.79
C TYR A 274 18.60 6.64 5.19
N LYS A 275 19.83 6.90 5.67
CA LYS A 275 20.74 7.86 5.03
C LYS A 275 21.06 7.48 3.59
N GLU A 276 21.50 6.24 3.36
CA GLU A 276 21.80 5.72 2.02
C GLU A 276 20.57 5.82 1.09
N ALA A 277 19.35 5.56 1.60
CA ALA A 277 18.11 5.71 0.83
C ALA A 277 17.83 7.18 0.45
N HIS A 278 18.06 8.11 1.38
CA HIS A 278 17.91 9.54 1.14
C HIS A 278 18.94 10.07 0.12
N GLU A 279 20.20 9.69 0.27
CA GLU A 279 21.28 10.07 -0.65
C GLU A 279 21.03 9.52 -2.06
N LEU A 280 20.62 8.26 -2.17
CA LEU A 280 20.25 7.66 -3.47
C LEU A 280 19.09 8.41 -4.14
N ALA A 281 18.10 8.89 -3.37
CA ALA A 281 17.01 9.68 -3.91
C ALA A 281 17.50 11.05 -4.45
N LEU A 282 18.43 11.70 -3.75
CA LEU A 282 19.05 12.93 -4.22
C LEU A 282 19.87 12.70 -5.49
N GLU A 283 20.69 11.65 -5.53
CA GLU A 283 21.53 11.32 -6.68
C GLU A 283 20.72 10.97 -7.93
N THR A 284 19.65 10.17 -7.77
CA THR A 284 18.90 9.63 -8.92
C THR A 284 17.75 10.52 -9.37
N LYS A 285 17.13 11.29 -8.46
CA LYS A 285 15.95 12.11 -8.77
C LYS A 285 16.17 13.61 -8.59
N GLY A 286 17.28 14.03 -7.98
CA GLY A 286 17.53 15.43 -7.65
C GLY A 286 16.57 16.01 -6.60
N THR A 287 15.79 15.16 -5.92
CA THR A 287 14.74 15.56 -4.99
C THR A 287 14.87 14.85 -3.66
N ILE A 288 14.52 15.55 -2.59
CA ILE A 288 14.45 14.97 -1.25
C ILE A 288 13.31 13.95 -1.19
N ASN A 289 13.64 12.77 -0.65
CA ASN A 289 12.62 11.84 -0.16
C ASN A 289 12.48 12.02 1.36
N HIS A 290 11.31 12.48 1.79
CA HIS A 290 11.01 12.82 3.18
C HIS A 290 10.98 11.60 4.10
N TYR A 291 10.49 10.45 3.60
CA TYR A 291 10.36 9.24 4.42
C TYR A 291 11.71 8.72 4.95
N PRO A 292 12.72 8.44 4.10
CA PRO A 292 14.03 8.04 4.58
C PRO A 292 14.75 9.18 5.31
N LEU A 293 14.56 10.44 4.89
CA LEU A 293 15.17 11.58 5.57
C LEU A 293 14.75 11.66 7.04
N LEU A 294 13.45 11.74 7.31
CA LEU A 294 12.94 11.94 8.67
C LEU A 294 13.20 10.72 9.57
N ASN A 295 13.16 9.49 9.02
CA ASN A 295 13.56 8.30 9.77
C ASN A 295 15.07 8.24 10.06
N TRP A 296 15.93 8.73 9.15
CA TRP A 296 17.36 8.88 9.41
C TRP A 296 17.59 9.88 10.55
N LEU A 297 16.98 11.07 10.49
CA LEU A 297 17.10 12.08 11.54
C LEU A 297 16.61 11.55 12.90
N ALA A 298 15.48 10.85 12.93
CA ALA A 298 14.97 10.24 14.15
C ALA A 298 15.94 9.19 14.73
N ALA A 299 16.56 8.36 13.89
CA ALA A 299 17.56 7.38 14.33
C ALA A 299 18.81 8.05 14.92
N GLU A 300 19.30 9.12 14.29
CA GLU A 300 20.46 9.88 14.76
C GLU A 300 20.18 10.59 16.09
N LEU A 301 19.00 11.19 16.25
CA LEU A 301 18.58 11.79 17.50
C LEU A 301 18.48 10.76 18.62
N VAL A 302 17.97 9.56 18.34
CA VAL A 302 17.96 8.45 19.30
C VAL A 302 19.39 8.07 19.71
N LEU A 303 20.31 7.92 18.75
CA LEU A 303 21.72 7.62 19.04
C LEU A 303 22.35 8.72 19.92
N GLN A 304 22.20 9.98 19.55
CA GLN A 304 22.74 11.13 20.28
C GLN A 304 22.17 11.22 21.71
N ARG A 305 20.86 11.04 21.89
CA ARG A 305 20.19 11.08 23.21
C ARG A 305 20.58 9.92 24.13
N ARG A 306 21.13 8.84 23.56
CA ARG A 306 21.71 7.71 24.28
C ARG A 306 23.23 7.86 24.50
N GLY A 307 23.81 9.00 24.12
CA GLY A 307 25.25 9.27 24.25
C GLY A 307 26.10 8.40 23.31
N LEU A 308 25.54 7.98 22.18
CA LEU A 308 26.21 7.10 21.22
C LEU A 308 26.69 7.91 20.02
N ASP A 309 27.98 7.79 19.72
CA ASP A 309 28.52 8.36 18.50
C ASP A 309 27.97 7.65 17.26
N SER A 310 27.71 8.47 16.24
CA SER A 310 27.26 8.05 14.92
C SER A 310 28.11 8.70 13.84
N LYS A 311 28.58 7.88 12.89
CA LYS A 311 29.32 8.35 11.72
C LYS A 311 28.42 8.92 10.63
N THR A 312 27.11 8.74 10.79
CA THR A 312 26.10 9.12 9.81
C THR A 312 25.28 10.31 10.28
N ALA A 313 25.59 10.92 11.42
CA ALA A 313 24.87 12.10 11.89
C ALA A 313 25.06 13.29 10.94
N PRO A 314 23.99 14.03 10.59
CA PRO A 314 24.12 15.25 9.80
C PRO A 314 24.67 16.41 10.64
N ASP A 315 25.36 17.33 9.97
CA ASP A 315 25.89 18.54 10.62
C ASP A 315 24.79 19.53 11.03
N ASP A 316 23.66 19.55 10.29
CA ASP A 316 22.59 20.53 10.47
C ASP A 316 21.21 19.86 10.32
N PHE A 317 20.64 19.44 11.47
CA PHE A 317 19.30 18.88 11.56
C PHE A 317 18.25 19.90 11.12
N THR A 318 18.33 21.14 11.59
CA THR A 318 17.35 22.19 11.34
C THR A 318 17.19 22.46 9.85
N ARG A 319 18.31 22.55 9.11
CA ARG A 319 18.28 22.73 7.66
C ARG A 319 17.60 21.57 6.96
N LEU A 320 17.91 20.32 7.33
CA LEU A 320 17.32 19.14 6.71
C LEU A 320 15.81 19.02 6.99
N ILE A 321 15.37 19.33 8.22
CA ILE A 321 13.94 19.35 8.55
C ILE A 321 13.23 20.44 7.73
N GLY A 322 13.79 21.66 7.68
CA GLY A 322 13.23 22.75 6.90
C GLY A 322 13.13 22.44 5.41
N GLN A 323 14.07 21.66 4.86
CA GLN A 323 13.95 21.19 3.47
C GLN A 323 12.79 20.21 3.27
N ALA A 324 12.51 19.33 4.23
CA ALA A 324 11.33 18.46 4.18
C ALA A 324 10.02 19.25 4.31
N GLU A 325 9.99 20.29 5.15
CA GLU A 325 8.82 21.17 5.30
C GLU A 325 8.52 21.96 4.02
N GLN A 326 9.55 22.47 3.34
CA GLN A 326 9.39 23.24 2.09
C GLN A 326 8.70 22.44 0.97
N ILE A 327 8.94 21.12 0.91
CA ILE A 327 8.31 20.25 -0.08
C ILE A 327 6.95 19.72 0.37
N ALA A 328 6.59 19.85 1.65
CA ALA A 328 5.39 19.24 2.22
C ALA A 328 4.11 19.75 1.55
N ASP A 329 3.97 21.08 1.44
CA ASP A 329 2.77 21.70 0.85
C ASP A 329 2.65 21.46 -0.65
N ALA A 330 3.77 21.40 -1.37
CA ALA A 330 3.77 21.10 -2.79
C ALA A 330 3.34 19.65 -3.03
N LYS A 331 3.95 18.70 -2.31
CA LYS A 331 3.62 17.28 -2.42
C LYS A 331 2.19 16.97 -2.03
N ASP A 332 1.69 17.53 -0.93
CA ASP A 332 0.31 17.31 -0.49
C ASP A 332 -0.71 17.90 -1.48
N ARG A 333 -0.35 18.97 -2.20
CA ARG A 333 -1.19 19.55 -3.26
C ARG A 333 -1.17 18.74 -4.55
N GLU A 334 0.01 18.26 -4.97
CA GLU A 334 0.19 17.53 -6.22
C GLU A 334 -0.34 16.09 -6.12
N GLU A 335 -0.10 15.44 -4.98
CA GLU A 335 -0.47 14.06 -4.74
C GLU A 335 -1.00 13.92 -3.29
N PRO A 336 -2.29 14.27 -3.06
CA PRO A 336 -2.89 14.19 -1.74
C PRO A 336 -3.07 12.73 -1.33
N ASN A 337 -2.13 12.21 -0.54
CA ASN A 337 -2.17 10.88 0.05
C ASN A 337 -1.71 10.94 1.51
N PHE A 338 -1.91 9.84 2.24
CA PHE A 338 -1.52 9.74 3.65
C PHE A 338 -0.04 10.08 3.87
N TRP A 339 0.86 9.48 3.09
CA TRP A 339 2.31 9.60 3.24
C TRP A 339 2.86 11.01 2.99
N ASN A 340 2.22 11.79 2.12
CA ASN A 340 2.54 13.20 1.91
C ASN A 340 1.91 14.07 3.03
N GLY A 341 0.72 13.71 3.49
CA GLY A 341 0.06 14.37 4.62
C GLY A 341 0.81 14.22 5.96
N THR A 342 1.62 13.17 6.14
CA THR A 342 2.43 12.97 7.34
C THR A 342 3.72 13.78 7.39
N ILE A 343 4.14 14.43 6.30
CA ILE A 343 5.43 15.17 6.28
C ILE A 343 5.49 16.21 7.40
N LYS A 344 4.46 17.06 7.52
CA LYS A 344 4.42 18.13 8.53
C LYS A 344 4.43 17.60 9.97
N PRO A 345 3.54 16.67 10.39
CA PRO A 345 3.60 16.14 11.75
C PRO A 345 4.90 15.38 12.05
N GLU A 346 5.52 14.72 11.07
CA GLU A 346 6.84 14.08 11.24
C GLU A 346 7.96 15.13 11.41
N CYS A 347 7.94 16.24 10.65
CA CYS A 347 8.85 17.37 10.85
C CYS A 347 8.71 17.96 12.26
N GLU A 348 7.48 18.18 12.73
CA GLU A 348 7.19 18.65 14.09
C GLU A 348 7.70 17.68 15.17
N LEU A 349 7.55 16.37 14.94
CA LEU A 349 8.07 15.32 15.82
C LEU A 349 9.60 15.39 15.91
N VAL A 350 10.30 15.46 14.77
CA VAL A 350 11.77 15.55 14.74
C VAL A 350 12.26 16.88 15.33
N HIS A 351 11.59 18.01 15.06
CA HIS A 351 11.90 19.30 15.70
C HIS A 351 11.79 19.21 17.23
N GLY A 352 10.70 18.65 17.74
CA GLY A 352 10.48 18.50 19.18
C GLY A 352 11.51 17.57 19.84
N LEU A 353 11.99 16.54 19.13
CA LEU A 353 13.08 15.68 19.58
C LEU A 353 14.42 16.43 19.62
N THR A 354 14.73 17.26 18.63
CA THR A 354 15.95 18.08 18.60
C THR A 354 15.96 19.10 19.74
N GLU A 355 14.86 19.84 19.92
CA GLU A 355 14.75 20.96 20.86
C GLU A 355 14.38 20.54 22.29
N ASN A 356 14.10 19.25 22.52
CA ASN A 356 13.54 18.75 23.78
C ASN A 356 12.20 19.44 24.16
N ALA A 357 11.37 19.69 23.15
CA ALA A 357 10.15 20.51 23.21
C ALA A 357 8.91 19.79 22.66
N LEU A 358 8.88 18.45 22.70
CA LEU A 358 7.71 17.67 22.27
C LEU A 358 6.43 18.05 23.03
N ASP A 359 6.54 18.41 24.31
CA ASP A 359 5.42 18.88 25.14
C ASP A 359 4.74 20.14 24.58
N VAL A 360 5.49 20.99 23.89
CA VAL A 360 4.96 22.21 23.25
C VAL A 360 4.38 21.89 21.86
N ARG A 361 4.95 20.90 21.16
CA ARG A 361 4.57 20.53 19.77
C ARG A 361 3.51 19.42 19.70
N GLN A 362 3.25 18.69 20.78
CA GLN A 362 2.43 17.48 20.79
C GLN A 362 1.01 17.67 20.22
N GLU A 363 0.36 18.80 20.45
CA GLU A 363 -0.97 19.08 19.88
C GLU A 363 -0.93 19.24 18.36
N ALA A 364 0.08 19.94 17.83
CA ALA A 364 0.26 20.12 16.40
C ALA A 364 0.57 18.78 15.71
N ILE A 365 1.41 17.94 16.34
CA ILE A 365 1.74 16.59 15.88
C ILE A 365 0.47 15.73 15.78
N VAL A 366 -0.32 15.66 16.86
CA VAL A 366 -1.58 14.89 16.88
C VAL A 366 -2.55 15.39 15.82
N LYS A 367 -2.77 16.70 15.74
CA LYS A 367 -3.66 17.30 14.75
C LYS A 367 -3.22 16.97 13.32
N GLY A 368 -1.91 17.02 13.04
CA GLY A 368 -1.36 16.71 11.73
C GLY A 368 -1.59 15.24 11.33
N TYR A 369 -1.28 14.28 12.21
CA TYR A 369 -1.51 12.87 11.93
C TYR A 369 -3.00 12.52 11.78
N LEU A 370 -3.88 13.10 12.60
CA LEU A 370 -5.33 12.90 12.46
C LEU A 370 -5.87 13.48 11.14
N ALA A 371 -5.36 14.64 10.72
CA ALA A 371 -5.70 15.22 9.41
C ALA A 371 -5.18 14.35 8.25
N ALA A 372 -3.97 13.78 8.37
CA ALA A 372 -3.45 12.83 7.39
C ALA A 372 -4.32 11.56 7.34
N ARG A 373 -4.74 11.05 8.50
CA ARG A 373 -5.60 9.85 8.63
C ARG A 373 -6.96 9.99 7.93
N GLN A 374 -7.50 11.21 7.87
CA GLN A 374 -8.77 11.48 7.16
C GLN A 374 -8.71 11.26 5.64
N ARG A 375 -7.52 11.03 5.06
CA ARG A 375 -7.33 10.76 3.63
C ARG A 375 -7.59 9.29 3.21
N GLY A 376 -8.30 8.52 4.04
CA GLY A 376 -8.64 7.12 3.73
C GLY A 376 -7.46 6.14 3.89
N VAL A 377 -6.59 6.40 4.87
CA VAL A 377 -5.45 5.51 5.17
C VAL A 377 -5.92 4.19 5.76
N SER A 378 -5.21 3.10 5.46
CA SER A 378 -5.50 1.82 6.11
C SER A 378 -5.09 1.83 7.56
N THR A 379 -5.79 1.05 8.37
CA THR A 379 -5.36 0.83 9.75
C THR A 379 -3.89 0.35 9.75
N ARG A 380 -3.47 -0.47 8.76
CA ARG A 380 -2.12 -1.02 8.64
C ARG A 380 -1.08 0.04 8.30
N GLU A 381 -1.40 0.95 7.39
CA GLU A 381 -0.53 2.07 7.06
C GLU A 381 -0.40 3.00 8.26
N PHE A 382 -1.51 3.31 8.94
CA PHE A 382 -1.53 4.11 10.16
C PHE A 382 -0.78 3.44 11.32
N SER A 383 -0.77 2.10 11.39
CA SER A 383 0.01 1.36 12.39
C SER A 383 1.49 1.69 12.32
N SER A 384 2.01 2.10 11.16
CA SER A 384 3.41 2.52 10.99
C SER A 384 3.75 3.76 11.82
N VAL A 385 2.80 4.69 12.00
CA VAL A 385 2.96 5.87 12.87
C VAL A 385 3.00 5.43 14.33
N ILE A 386 2.08 4.55 14.74
CA ILE A 386 2.02 4.00 16.09
C ILE A 386 3.30 3.21 16.42
N GLU A 387 3.74 2.34 15.52
CA GLU A 387 5.01 1.60 15.60
C GLU A 387 6.21 2.56 15.69
N HIS A 388 6.18 3.70 14.98
CA HIS A 388 7.24 4.69 15.09
C HIS A 388 7.29 5.32 16.48
N LEU A 389 6.14 5.70 17.05
CA LEU A 389 6.05 6.26 18.39
C LEU A 389 6.48 5.24 19.44
N ASP A 390 6.09 3.97 19.29
CA ASP A 390 6.55 2.88 20.18
C ASP A 390 8.05 2.70 20.14
N PHE A 391 8.64 2.72 18.95
CA PHE A 391 10.09 2.72 18.79
C PHE A 391 10.75 3.89 19.53
N LEU A 392 10.22 5.11 19.40
CA LEU A 392 10.80 6.28 20.07
C LEU A 392 10.63 6.19 21.59
N ILE A 393 9.47 5.75 22.09
CA ILE A 393 9.20 5.59 23.52
C ILE A 393 10.18 4.59 24.14
N GLU A 394 10.38 3.44 23.50
CA GLU A 394 11.28 2.39 23.99
C GLU A 394 12.75 2.84 23.93
N MET A 395 13.19 3.36 22.78
CA MET A 395 14.58 3.75 22.61
C MET A 395 15.00 4.98 23.43
N LEU A 396 14.04 5.81 23.85
CA LEU A 396 14.28 6.99 24.68
C LEU A 396 13.82 6.81 26.13
N SER A 397 13.59 5.58 26.61
CA SER A 397 13.04 5.30 27.95
C SER A 397 13.75 6.01 29.13
N GLY A 398 15.04 6.37 29.00
CA GLY A 398 15.79 7.18 29.97
C GLY A 398 15.50 8.70 29.93
N GLN A 399 14.68 9.19 29.00
CA GLN A 399 14.38 10.61 28.76
C GLN A 399 12.93 10.91 29.16
N ALA A 400 12.67 11.00 30.48
CA ALA A 400 11.32 11.06 31.04
C ALA A 400 10.40 12.12 30.42
N LYS A 401 10.92 13.34 30.13
CA LYS A 401 10.16 14.42 29.51
C LYS A 401 9.67 14.04 28.10
N LEU A 402 10.57 13.53 27.26
CA LEU A 402 10.25 13.11 25.89
C LEU A 402 9.28 11.93 25.89
N CYS A 403 9.52 10.91 26.73
CA CYS A 403 8.64 9.74 26.82
C CYS A 403 7.22 10.12 27.26
N THR A 404 7.08 11.08 28.18
CA THR A 404 5.76 11.55 28.63
C THR A 404 4.99 12.17 27.47
N ALA A 405 5.62 13.06 26.70
CA ALA A 405 5.01 13.68 25.52
C ALA A 405 4.70 12.64 24.42
N LEU A 406 5.62 11.72 24.12
CA LEU A 406 5.40 10.66 23.12
C LEU A 406 4.23 9.74 23.49
N LYS A 407 4.12 9.33 24.77
CA LYS A 407 2.99 8.53 25.27
C LYS A 407 1.67 9.31 25.16
N TRP A 408 1.70 10.61 25.44
CA TRP A 408 0.54 11.48 25.28
C TRP A 408 0.10 11.54 23.80
N ILE A 409 1.04 11.78 22.88
CA ILE A 409 0.78 11.80 21.43
C ILE A 409 0.14 10.48 21.01
N LYS A 410 0.79 9.34 21.34
CA LYS A 410 0.29 8.01 20.99
C LYS A 410 -1.14 7.76 21.48
N SER A 411 -1.47 8.20 22.70
CA SER A 411 -2.81 7.99 23.29
C SER A 411 -3.95 8.76 22.60
N ARG A 412 -3.62 9.71 21.71
CA ARG A 412 -4.57 10.59 21.00
C ARG A 412 -4.67 10.30 19.50
N LEU A 413 -3.87 9.35 19.00
CA LEU A 413 -3.91 8.83 17.63
C LEU A 413 -4.70 7.51 17.60
#